data_AF-A0A950H602-F1
#
_entry.id   AF-A0A950H602-F1
#
_cell.length_a   1.000
_cell.length_b   1.000
_cell.length_c   1.000
_cell.angle_alpha   90.00
_cell.angle_beta   90.00
_cell.angle_gamma   90.00
#
_symmetry.space_group_name_H-M   'P 1'
#
loop_
_entity.id
_entity.type
_entity.pdbx_description
1 polymer ?
#
loop_
_entity_poly.entity_id
_entity_poly.type
_entity_poly.pdbx_seq_one_letter_code
_entity_poly.pdbx_strand_id
1 'polypeptide(L)'
;TAKGFVFMDTPGYDPVSATGQVAGGANVLCFTTGRGSAYGCKPTPSIKLATNSEMYRRMVEDMDINCGDVLDGVSLEEKGREIFDKVLAVASGERSKSEALGYGDAEFVPWQIGATM
;
A
#
# COMPACT_ATOMS: atom_id res chain seq x y z
N THR A 1 12.31 14.21 14.26
CA THR A 1 11.25 13.84 13.31
C THR A 1 10.62 15.11 12.78
N ALA A 2 10.52 15.27 11.46
CA ALA A 2 9.81 16.40 10.84
C ALA A 2 8.33 16.06 10.66
N LYS A 3 7.45 17.07 10.65
CA LYS A 3 6.02 16.91 10.35
C LYS A 3 5.74 17.44 8.94
N GLY A 4 4.82 16.79 8.24
CA GLY A 4 4.47 17.12 6.84
C GLY A 4 4.98 16.06 5.87
N PHE A 5 5.17 16.45 4.61
CA PHE A 5 5.75 15.58 3.61
C PHE A 5 7.23 15.33 3.93
N VAL A 6 7.59 14.06 4.07
CA VAL A 6 8.97 13.63 4.29
C VAL A 6 9.35 12.64 3.19
N PHE A 7 10.59 12.74 2.73
CA PHE A 7 11.16 11.77 1.80
C PHE A 7 11.99 10.76 2.58
N MET A 8 11.76 9.47 2.36
CA MET A 8 12.55 8.39 2.94
C MET A 8 13.26 7.63 1.83
N ASP A 9 14.58 7.66 1.84
CA ASP A 9 15.40 6.88 0.92
C ASP A 9 15.41 5.41 1.36
N THR A 10 14.79 4.55 0.54
CA THR A 10 14.70 3.10 0.77
C THR A 10 14.95 2.38 -0.57
N PRO A 11 15.39 1.11 -0.55
CA PRO A 11 15.57 0.33 -1.78
C PRO A 11 14.27 0.20 -2.58
N GLY A 12 14.38 -0.06 -3.89
CA GLY A 12 13.21 -0.19 -4.78
C GLY A 12 12.46 -1.53 -4.73
N TYR A 13 12.92 -2.51 -3.94
CA TYR A 13 12.23 -3.80 -3.80
C TYR A 13 11.07 -3.68 -2.81
N ASP A 14 9.85 -4.01 -3.21
CA ASP A 14 8.61 -3.73 -2.44
C ASP A 14 8.71 -4.06 -0.93
N PRO A 15 9.09 -5.28 -0.51
CA PRO A 15 9.08 -5.64 0.91
C PRO A 15 10.15 -4.89 1.70
N VAL A 16 11.31 -4.65 1.08
CA VAL A 16 12.43 -3.93 1.70
C VAL A 16 12.15 -2.44 1.80
N SER A 17 11.56 -1.85 0.75
CA SER A 17 11.12 -0.45 0.72
C SER A 17 10.13 -0.16 1.83
N ALA A 18 9.05 -0.95 1.86
CA ALA A 18 7.98 -0.78 2.82
C ALA A 18 8.46 -1.08 4.26
N THR A 19 9.36 -2.05 4.45
CA THR A 19 9.99 -2.30 5.76
C THR A 19 10.72 -1.07 6.28
N GLY A 20 11.45 -0.36 5.42
CA GLY A 20 12.10 0.91 5.80
C GLY A 20 11.08 1.95 6.27
N GLN A 21 9.99 2.13 5.52
CA GLN A 21 8.90 3.06 5.85
C GLN A 21 8.23 2.73 7.19
N VAL A 22 7.91 1.46 7.40
CA VAL A 22 7.30 0.96 8.64
C VAL A 22 8.26 1.11 9.82
N ALA A 23 9.52 0.71 9.66
CA ALA A 23 10.54 0.88 10.70
C ALA A 23 10.81 2.35 11.04
N GLY A 24 10.61 3.25 10.07
CA GLY A 24 10.67 4.70 10.28
C GLY A 24 9.42 5.32 10.91
N GLY A 25 8.36 4.53 11.16
CA GLY A 25 7.16 4.95 11.89
C GLY A 25 5.92 5.18 11.03
N ALA A 26 5.83 4.59 9.83
CA ALA A 26 4.60 4.60 9.05
C ALA A 26 3.55 3.64 9.65
N ASN A 27 2.37 4.17 10.00
CA ASN A 27 1.29 3.41 10.63
C ASN A 27 0.18 2.96 9.66
N VAL A 28 0.20 3.46 8.41
CA VAL A 28 -0.65 3.02 7.30
C VAL A 28 0.18 3.11 6.03
N LEU A 29 0.08 2.11 5.15
CA LEU A 29 0.75 2.10 3.84
C LEU A 29 -0.30 2.19 2.72
N CYS A 30 -0.07 3.08 1.75
CA CYS A 30 -0.78 3.07 0.47
C CYS A 30 0.13 2.46 -0.59
N PHE A 31 -0.23 1.28 -1.09
CA PHE A 31 0.58 0.50 -2.01
C PHE A 31 -0.07 0.47 -3.39
N THR A 32 0.52 1.15 -4.37
CA THR A 32 -0.01 1.17 -5.74
C THR A 32 0.49 -0.03 -6.54
N THR A 33 -0.38 -0.66 -7.32
CA THR A 33 0.03 -1.74 -8.21
C THR A 33 -0.77 -1.76 -9.51
N GLY A 34 -0.07 -1.95 -10.62
CA GLY A 34 -0.68 -2.20 -11.94
C GLY A 34 -0.57 -3.64 -12.41
N ARG A 35 0.17 -4.48 -11.67
CA ARG A 35 0.48 -5.87 -12.03
C ARG A 35 -0.11 -6.90 -11.06
N GLY A 36 -0.88 -6.46 -10.06
CA GLY A 36 -1.54 -7.36 -9.12
C GLY A 36 -0.60 -7.91 -8.04
N SER A 37 0.29 -7.06 -7.51
CA SER A 37 1.10 -7.47 -6.35
C SER A 37 0.19 -7.76 -5.15
N ALA A 38 0.29 -8.98 -4.63
CA ALA A 38 -0.44 -9.45 -3.45
C ALA A 38 0.23 -9.00 -2.14
N TYR A 39 0.81 -7.80 -2.14
CA TYR A 39 1.54 -7.26 -1.00
C TYR A 39 0.63 -7.06 0.22
N GLY A 40 1.20 -7.25 1.40
CA GLY A 40 0.62 -6.91 2.70
C GLY A 40 1.73 -6.83 3.75
N CYS A 41 1.56 -6.03 4.80
CA CYS A 41 2.59 -5.89 5.84
C CYS A 41 1.95 -6.08 7.21
N LYS A 42 2.20 -7.19 7.92
CA LYS A 42 1.53 -7.40 9.23
C LYS A 42 1.82 -6.32 10.27
N PRO A 43 3.02 -5.72 10.34
CA PRO A 43 3.27 -4.63 11.27
C PRO A 43 2.46 -3.35 10.98
N THR A 44 2.02 -3.13 9.73
CA THR A 44 1.31 -1.90 9.31
C THR A 44 0.27 -2.19 8.22
N PRO A 45 -1.02 -1.85 8.43
CA PRO A 45 -2.07 -2.10 7.45
C PRO A 45 -1.73 -1.49 6.09
N SER A 46 -1.97 -2.26 5.04
CA SER A 46 -1.56 -1.94 3.66
C SER A 46 -2.79 -1.85 2.75
N ILE A 47 -3.11 -0.63 2.33
CA ILE A 47 -4.19 -0.31 1.40
C ILE A 47 -3.68 -0.45 -0.02
N LYS A 48 -4.21 -1.43 -0.77
CA LYS A 48 -3.80 -1.68 -2.16
C LYS A 48 -4.63 -0.88 -3.15
N LEU A 49 -3.94 -0.05 -3.94
CA LEU A 49 -4.50 0.85 -4.93
C LEU A 49 -4.24 0.28 -6.34
N ALA A 50 -5.28 -0.24 -6.98
CA ALA A 50 -5.17 -0.79 -8.33
C ALA A 50 -5.11 0.34 -9.36
N THR A 51 -4.09 0.37 -10.21
CA THR A 51 -3.92 1.45 -11.20
C THR A 51 -4.74 1.27 -12.48
N ASN A 52 -5.44 0.15 -12.64
CA ASN A 52 -6.33 -0.10 -13.79
C ASN A 52 -7.55 -0.94 -13.40
N SER A 53 -8.70 -0.60 -13.99
CA SER A 53 -10.00 -1.20 -13.67
C SER A 53 -10.10 -2.67 -14.09
N GLU A 54 -9.35 -3.10 -15.12
CA GLU A 54 -9.34 -4.51 -15.55
C GLU A 54 -8.74 -5.42 -14.47
N MET A 55 -7.55 -5.09 -13.97
CA MET A 55 -6.90 -5.84 -12.90
C MET A 55 -7.71 -5.77 -11.62
N TYR A 56 -8.23 -4.59 -11.25
CA TYR A 56 -9.11 -4.45 -10.08
C TYR A 56 -10.28 -5.43 -10.12
N ARG A 57 -10.99 -5.54 -11.25
CA ARG A 57 -12.12 -6.47 -11.40
C ARG A 57 -11.72 -7.94 -11.25
N ARG A 58 -10.52 -8.31 -11.68
CA ARG A 58 -10.00 -9.69 -11.56
C ARG A 58 -9.48 -10.01 -10.15
N MET A 59 -9.06 -9.00 -9.40
CA MET A 59 -8.46 -9.13 -8.07
C MET A 59 -9.23 -8.35 -7.01
N VAL A 60 -10.56 -8.28 -7.16
CA VAL A 60 -11.42 -7.48 -6.27
C VAL A 60 -11.34 -7.94 -4.82
N GLU A 61 -11.00 -9.19 -4.55
CA GLU A 61 -10.83 -9.71 -3.19
C GLU A 61 -9.53 -9.21 -2.53
N ASP A 62 -8.55 -8.74 -3.32
CA ASP A 62 -7.23 -8.32 -2.85
C ASP A 62 -7.00 -6.80 -2.95
N MET A 63 -7.65 -6.11 -3.89
CA MET A 63 -7.47 -4.67 -4.14
C MET A 63 -8.46 -3.80 -3.38
N ASP A 64 -7.98 -2.88 -2.53
CA ASP A 64 -8.85 -2.04 -1.69
C ASP A 64 -9.59 -0.96 -2.50
N ILE A 65 -8.91 -0.28 -3.42
CA ILE A 65 -9.48 0.80 -4.24
C ILE A 65 -9.14 0.59 -5.72
N ASN A 66 -10.12 0.84 -6.60
CA ASN A 66 -9.89 1.02 -8.03
C ASN A 66 -9.50 2.47 -8.31
N CYS A 67 -8.27 2.73 -8.77
CA CYS A 67 -7.86 4.05 -9.27
C CYS A 67 -7.89 4.14 -10.80
N GLY A 68 -8.23 3.04 -11.50
CA GLY A 68 -8.31 3.00 -12.95
C GLY A 68 -9.54 3.73 -13.52
N ASP A 69 -10.58 3.92 -12.71
CA ASP A 69 -11.81 4.65 -13.06
C ASP A 69 -11.58 6.16 -13.25
N VAL A 70 -10.40 6.67 -12.89
CA VAL A 70 -9.93 8.00 -13.33
C VAL A 70 -9.88 8.08 -14.86
N LEU A 71 -9.52 6.99 -15.54
CA LEU A 71 -9.56 6.91 -17.01
C LEU A 71 -11.00 6.83 -17.55
N ASP A 72 -11.96 6.46 -16.70
CA ASP A 72 -13.38 6.36 -17.02
C ASP A 72 -14.16 7.66 -16.68
N GLY A 73 -13.46 8.69 -16.17
CA GLY A 73 -14.01 10.04 -15.95
C GLY A 73 -14.11 10.51 -14.51
N VAL A 74 -13.70 9.70 -13.51
CA VAL A 74 -13.60 10.16 -12.12
C VAL A 74 -12.50 11.20 -11.98
N SER A 75 -12.77 12.32 -11.32
CA SER A 75 -11.75 13.36 -11.12
C SER A 75 -10.65 12.93 -10.15
N LEU A 76 -9.47 13.53 -10.26
CA LEU A 76 -8.38 13.27 -9.31
C LEU A 76 -8.74 13.72 -7.90
N GLU A 77 -9.52 14.79 -7.77
CA GLU A 77 -10.03 15.31 -6.51
C GLU A 77 -10.97 14.32 -5.81
N GLU A 78 -11.91 13.72 -6.56
CA GLU A 78 -12.80 12.69 -6.05
C GLU A 78 -12.04 11.43 -5.67
N LYS A 79 -11.11 10.97 -6.53
CA LYS A 79 -10.29 9.78 -6.24
C LYS A 79 -9.38 10.01 -5.04
N GLY A 80 -8.78 11.19 -4.93
CA GLY A 80 -7.98 11.59 -3.78
C GLY A 80 -8.77 11.60 -2.48
N ARG A 81 -10.03 12.06 -2.52
CA ARG A 81 -10.93 12.01 -1.36
C ARG A 81 -11.27 10.59 -0.96
N GLU A 82 -11.58 9.71 -1.90
CA GLU A 82 -11.82 8.29 -1.63
C GLU A 82 -10.61 7.61 -0.97
N ILE A 83 -9.40 7.85 -1.49
CA ILE A 83 -8.15 7.31 -0.91
C ILE A 83 -7.97 7.84 0.52
N PHE A 84 -8.18 9.14 0.73
CA PHE A 84 -8.03 9.75 2.05
C PHE A 84 -9.04 9.19 3.06
N ASP A 85 -10.31 9.06 2.67
CA ASP A 85 -11.36 8.50 3.52
C ASP A 85 -11.05 7.04 3.89
N LYS A 86 -10.53 6.26 2.94
CA LYS A 86 -10.08 4.88 3.20
C LYS A 86 -8.89 4.82 4.16
N VAL A 87 -7.93 5.73 4.02
CA VAL A 87 -6.80 5.85 4.97
C VAL A 87 -7.32 6.12 6.38
N LEU A 88 -8.27 7.04 6.54
CA LEU A 88 -8.89 7.33 7.84
C LEU A 88 -9.65 6.13 8.41
N ALA A 89 -10.43 5.43 7.58
CA ALA A 89 -11.18 4.25 8.02
C ALA A 89 -10.24 3.14 8.51
N VAL A 90 -9.17 2.85 7.77
CA VAL A 90 -8.17 1.83 8.12
C VAL A 90 -7.38 2.24 9.36
N ALA A 91 -6.95 3.51 9.44
CA ALA A 91 -6.32 4.05 10.66
C ALA A 91 -7.25 3.97 11.89
N SER A 92 -8.57 3.93 11.68
CA SER A 92 -9.59 3.81 12.73
C SER A 92 -9.98 2.37 13.05
N GLY A 93 -9.35 1.37 12.42
CA GLY A 93 -9.52 -0.06 12.71
C GLY A 93 -10.30 -0.86 11.68
N GLU A 94 -10.68 -0.27 10.54
CA GLU A 94 -11.13 -1.06 9.39
C GLU A 94 -9.97 -1.90 8.86
N ARG A 95 -10.19 -3.20 8.64
CA ARG A 95 -9.16 -4.08 8.08
C ARG A 95 -9.03 -3.86 6.58
N SER A 96 -7.81 -3.66 6.09
CA SER A 96 -7.50 -3.74 4.67
C SER A 96 -7.72 -5.14 4.12
N LYS A 97 -7.89 -5.28 2.79
CA LYS A 97 -8.04 -6.60 2.17
C LYS A 97 -6.84 -7.50 2.38
N SER A 98 -5.63 -6.93 2.39
CA SER A 98 -4.40 -7.67 2.70
C SER A 98 -4.44 -8.30 4.12
N GLU A 99 -4.91 -7.55 5.11
CA GLU A 99 -5.10 -8.06 6.46
C GLU A 99 -6.19 -9.13 6.52
N ALA A 100 -7.31 -8.94 5.83
CA ALA A 100 -8.42 -9.90 5.79
C ALA A 100 -7.98 -11.25 5.20
N LEU A 101 -7.14 -11.23 4.17
CA LEU A 101 -6.54 -12.41 3.54
C LEU A 101 -5.38 -13.02 4.34
N GLY A 102 -4.91 -12.33 5.38
CA GLY A 102 -3.81 -12.80 6.24
C GLY A 102 -2.41 -12.64 5.63
N TYR A 103 -2.26 -11.78 4.62
CA TYR A 103 -0.96 -11.51 4.00
C TYR A 103 0.01 -10.77 4.94
N GLY A 104 1.30 -10.86 4.64
CA GLY A 104 2.34 -10.05 5.26
C GLY A 104 3.23 -10.72 6.31
N ASP A 105 3.16 -12.04 6.48
CA ASP A 105 4.09 -12.78 7.36
C ASP A 105 5.55 -12.69 6.92
N ALA A 106 5.78 -12.69 5.61
CA ALA A 106 7.12 -12.71 5.01
C ALA A 106 7.56 -11.35 4.43
N GLU A 107 6.79 -10.29 4.67
CA GLU A 107 6.92 -9.02 3.97
C GLU A 107 7.66 -7.95 4.79
N PHE A 108 7.96 -8.24 6.06
CA PHE A 108 8.88 -7.42 6.87
C PHE A 108 10.32 -7.90 6.67
N VAL A 109 11.00 -7.32 5.68
CA VAL A 109 12.32 -7.73 5.20
C VAL A 109 13.32 -6.56 5.35
N PRO A 110 14.15 -6.55 6.41
CA PRO A 110 15.18 -5.53 6.57
C PRO A 110 16.18 -5.54 5.42
N TRP A 111 16.64 -4.36 5.00
CA TRP A 111 17.65 -4.25 3.96
C TRP A 111 19.00 -4.82 4.43
N GLN A 112 19.51 -5.82 3.72
CA GLN A 112 20.89 -6.26 3.84
C GLN A 112 21.82 -5.43 2.95
N ILE A 113 22.68 -4.63 3.57
CA ILE A 113 23.68 -3.83 2.88
C ILE A 113 24.96 -4.65 2.72
N GLY A 114 25.46 -4.77 1.49
CA GLY A 114 26.69 -5.50 1.17
C GLY A 114 26.44 -6.87 0.53
N ALA A 115 27.50 -7.64 0.34
CA ALA A 115 27.40 -8.99 -0.21
C ALA A 115 26.89 -9.96 0.86
N THR A 116 25.85 -10.73 0.54
CA THR A 116 25.38 -11.86 1.34
C THR A 116 26.03 -13.14 0.81
N MET A 117 26.62 -13.96 1.69
CA MET A 117 27.13 -15.30 1.33
C MET A 117 26.06 -16.37 1.47
#